data_AF-A0A836G3Q0-F1
#
_entry.id   AF-A0A836G3Q0-F1
#
_cell.length_a   1.000
_cell.length_b   1.000
_cell.length_c   1.000
_cell.angle_alpha   90.00
_cell.angle_beta   90.00
_cell.angle_gamma   90.00
#
_symmetry.space_group_name_H-M   'P 1'
#
loop_
_entity.id
_entity.type
_entity.pdbx_description
1 polymer ?
#
loop_
_entity_poly.entity_id
_entity_poly.type
_entity_poly.pdbx_seq_one_letter_code
_entity_poly.pdbx_strand_id
1 'polypeptide(L)'
;MSTTDPCKQIACKLQTCLKDNVFQPSRCQDIIEQIRKCCIKHSNSTVCDGINISKPYEHNTVDYVSLVLVLLKNVEFFFFFNFISYISYDYVSFSSYKFYYNV
;
A
#
# COMPACT_ATOMS: atom_id res chain seq x y z
N MET A 1 -15.63 26.78 28.07
CA MET A 1 -15.92 26.88 26.63
C MET A 1 -15.10 25.81 25.92
N SER A 2 -15.73 24.80 25.31
CA SER A 2 -14.99 23.94 24.38
C SER A 2 -14.76 24.79 23.14
N THR A 3 -13.62 25.47 23.10
CA THR A 3 -13.14 26.20 21.93
C THR A 3 -12.91 25.17 20.84
N THR A 4 -13.87 25.04 19.93
CA THR A 4 -13.84 24.06 18.85
C THR A 4 -12.52 24.21 18.12
N ASP A 5 -11.69 23.17 18.19
CA ASP A 5 -10.37 23.16 17.58
C ASP A 5 -10.49 23.44 16.07
N PRO A 6 -9.83 24.49 15.53
CA PRO A 6 -9.99 24.91 14.15
C PRO A 6 -9.49 23.87 13.14
N CYS A 7 -8.52 23.02 13.52
CA CYS A 7 -7.96 21.99 12.63
C CYS A 7 -8.73 20.66 12.72
N LYS A 8 -9.59 20.51 13.74
CA LYS A 8 -10.40 19.30 13.94
C LYS A 8 -11.36 19.01 12.79
N GLN A 9 -11.94 20.04 12.17
CA GLN A 9 -12.83 19.84 11.03
C GLN A 9 -12.09 19.23 9.83
N ILE A 10 -10.85 19.65 9.60
CA ILE A 10 -10.00 19.14 8.51
C ILE A 10 -9.51 17.74 8.85
N ALA A 11 -9.17 17.47 10.12
CA ALA A 11 -8.85 16.12 10.60
C ALA A 11 -10.01 15.13 10.40
N CYS A 12 -11.26 15.54 10.67
CA CYS A 12 -12.43 14.71 10.38
C CYS A 12 -12.54 14.41 8.89
N LYS A 13 -12.31 15.41 8.02
CA LYS A 13 -12.29 15.20 6.56
C LYS A 13 -11.19 14.23 6.13
N LEU A 14 -10.01 14.29 6.76
CA LEU A 14 -8.93 13.34 6.50
C LEU A 14 -9.35 11.92 6.87
N GLN A 15 -9.99 11.72 8.04
CA GLN A 15 -10.47 10.41 8.45
C GLN A 15 -11.49 9.82 7.47
N THR A 16 -12.41 10.66 6.95
CA THR A 16 -13.34 10.25 5.89
C THR A 16 -12.60 9.87 4.62
N CYS A 17 -11.68 10.73 4.14
CA CYS A 17 -10.90 10.44 2.94
C CYS A 17 -10.12 9.13 3.05
N LEU A 18 -9.49 8.89 4.20
CA LEU A 18 -8.79 7.64 4.47
C LEU A 18 -9.76 6.47 4.42
N LYS A 19 -10.89 6.53 5.12
CA LYS A 19 -11.88 5.45 5.13
C LYS A 19 -12.38 5.11 3.71
N ASP A 20 -12.67 6.12 2.90
CA ASP A 20 -13.17 5.95 1.53
C ASP A 20 -12.08 5.44 0.58
N ASN A 21 -10.82 5.70 0.89
CA ASN A 21 -9.65 5.27 0.14
C ASN A 21 -8.92 4.09 0.80
N VAL A 22 -9.62 3.33 1.65
CA VAL A 22 -9.11 2.12 2.30
C VAL A 22 -7.79 2.37 3.03
N PHE A 23 -7.68 3.53 3.66
CA PHE A 23 -6.54 4.02 4.42
C PHE A 23 -5.25 4.21 3.61
N GLN A 24 -5.37 4.57 2.31
CA GLN A 24 -4.24 5.00 1.49
C GLN A 24 -3.99 6.52 1.63
N PRO A 25 -2.96 6.96 2.38
CA PRO A 25 -2.69 8.38 2.56
C PRO A 25 -2.16 9.05 1.28
N SER A 26 -1.63 8.28 0.31
CA SER A 26 -1.25 8.76 -1.03
C SER A 26 -2.42 9.38 -1.81
N ARG A 27 -3.67 9.01 -1.50
CA ARG A 27 -4.87 9.58 -2.15
C ARG A 27 -5.44 10.80 -1.42
N CYS A 28 -4.96 11.07 -0.21
CA CYS A 28 -5.46 12.14 0.65
C CYS A 28 -4.40 13.24 0.87
N GLN A 29 -3.35 13.31 0.05
CA GLN A 29 -2.22 14.25 0.20
C GLN A 29 -2.69 15.70 0.34
N ASP A 30 -3.68 16.11 -0.46
CA ASP A 30 -4.21 17.47 -0.45
C ASP A 30 -4.82 17.84 0.91
N ILE A 31 -5.53 16.90 1.53
CA ILE A 31 -6.16 17.12 2.84
C ILE A 31 -5.10 17.14 3.94
N ILE A 32 -4.07 16.29 3.83
CA ILE A 32 -2.94 16.28 4.77
C ILE A 32 -2.20 17.63 4.72
N GLU A 33 -1.95 18.17 3.52
CA GLU A 33 -1.36 19.50 3.37
C GLU A 33 -2.27 20.62 3.92
N GLN A 34 -3.59 20.48 3.80
CA GLN A 34 -4.52 21.43 4.43
C GLN A 34 -4.42 21.41 5.96
N ILE A 35 -4.30 20.23 6.57
CA ILE A 35 -4.08 20.14 8.02
C ILE A 35 -2.74 20.76 8.39
N ARG A 36 -1.67 20.50 7.64
CA ARG A 36 -0.37 21.13 7.87
C ARG A 36 -0.47 22.65 7.83
N LYS A 37 -1.11 23.21 6.80
CA LYS A 37 -1.37 24.66 6.67
C LYS A 37 -2.24 25.20 7.82
N CYS A 38 -3.16 24.39 8.35
CA CYS A 38 -3.93 24.74 9.53
C CYS A 38 -3.05 24.83 10.77
N CYS A 39 -2.19 23.84 10.99
CA CYS A 39 -1.26 23.79 12.13
C CYS A 39 -0.21 24.90 12.12
N ILE A 40 0.19 25.38 10.93
CA ILE A 40 1.06 26.56 10.81
C ILE A 40 0.37 27.82 11.35
N LYS A 41 -0.96 27.95 11.13
CA LYS A 41 -1.75 29.11 11.57
C LYS A 41 -2.23 28.98 13.02
N HIS A 42 -2.48 27.75 13.47
CA HIS A 42 -3.08 27.43 14.76
C HIS A 42 -2.29 26.32 15.44
N SER A 43 -1.18 26.69 16.09
CA SER A 43 -0.32 25.77 16.85
C SER A 43 -0.97 25.21 18.12
N ASN A 44 -2.10 25.77 18.54
CA ASN A 44 -2.72 25.50 19.84
C ASN A 44 -3.79 24.39 19.77
N SER A 45 -3.66 23.48 18.80
CA SER A 45 -4.62 22.44 18.45
C SER A 45 -4.03 21.07 18.78
N THR A 46 -4.82 20.20 19.44
CA THR A 46 -4.41 18.82 19.76
C THR A 46 -4.19 17.99 18.49
N VAL A 47 -4.80 18.37 17.37
CA VAL A 47 -4.59 17.72 16.06
C VAL A 47 -3.16 17.92 15.55
N CYS A 48 -2.51 19.01 15.94
CA CYS A 48 -1.22 19.42 15.43
C CYS A 48 -0.03 18.79 16.16
N ASP A 49 -0.24 18.20 17.34
CA ASP A 49 0.81 17.59 18.16
C ASP A 49 1.56 16.46 17.42
N GLY A 50 0.90 15.81 16.45
CA GLY A 50 1.48 14.76 15.61
C GLY A 50 1.97 15.21 14.23
N ILE A 51 1.92 16.50 13.90
CA ILE A 51 2.14 17.00 12.54
C ILE A 51 3.44 17.80 12.44
N ASN A 52 4.36 17.33 11.59
CA ASN A 52 5.58 18.06 11.29
C ASN A 52 5.28 19.22 10.34
N ILE A 53 5.28 20.46 10.85
CA ILE A 53 5.03 21.67 10.06
C ILE A 53 6.27 22.19 9.31
N SER A 54 7.47 21.74 9.69
CA SER A 54 8.76 22.24 9.18
C SER A 54 9.05 21.84 7.75
N LYS A 55 8.41 20.78 7.24
CA LYS A 55 8.54 20.30 5.86
C LYS A 55 7.17 20.04 5.23
N PRO A 56 7.05 20.14 3.90
CA PRO A 56 5.85 19.67 3.21
C PRO A 56 5.66 18.16 3.43
N TYR A 57 4.42 17.71 3.30
CA TYR A 57 4.08 16.30 3.36
C TYR A 57 4.72 15.56 2.19
N GLU A 58 5.58 14.60 2.51
CA GLU A 58 6.13 13.64 1.57
C GLU A 58 5.57 12.26 1.91
N HIS A 59 5.00 11.59 0.91
CA HIS A 59 4.41 10.27 1.09
C HIS A 59 5.51 9.19 1.03
N ASN A 60 5.96 8.78 2.21
CA ASN A 60 7.08 7.85 2.37
C ASN A 60 6.64 6.47 2.90
N THR A 61 5.34 6.31 3.14
CA THR A 61 4.75 5.08 3.68
C THR A 61 4.44 4.07 2.59
N VAL A 62 4.60 2.79 2.89
CA VAL A 62 4.24 1.70 1.97
C VAL A 62 2.72 1.57 1.95
N ASP A 63 2.08 1.92 0.83
CA ASP A 63 0.67 1.61 0.61
C ASP A 63 0.48 0.09 0.69
N TYR A 64 -0.45 -0.38 1.52
CA TYR A 64 -0.69 -1.83 1.70
C TYR A 64 -1.05 -2.52 0.37
N VAL A 65 -1.60 -1.78 -0.61
CA VAL A 65 -1.80 -2.28 -1.98
C VAL A 65 -0.48 -2.64 -2.66
N SER A 66 0.57 -1.85 -2.45
CA SER A 66 1.91 -2.16 -2.94
C SER A 66 2.45 -3.43 -2.28
N LEU A 67 2.21 -3.62 -0.98
CA LEU A 67 2.59 -4.85 -0.28
C LEU A 67 1.84 -6.07 -0.81
N VAL A 68 0.52 -5.96 -1.01
CA VAL A 68 -0.31 -7.03 -1.57
C VAL A 68 0.12 -7.38 -2.99
N LEU A 69 0.44 -6.40 -3.83
CA LEU A 69 0.96 -6.64 -5.18
C LEU A 69 2.32 -7.37 -5.16
N VAL A 70 3.21 -7.02 -4.23
CA VAL A 70 4.49 -7.74 -4.05
C VAL A 70 4.24 -9.18 -3.62
N LEU A 71 3.33 -9.40 -2.66
CA LEU A 71 2.98 -10.75 -2.20
C LEU A 71 2.31 -11.57 -3.31
N LEU A 72 1.38 -11.00 -4.08
CA LEU A 72 0.72 -11.68 -5.20
C LEU A 72 1.69 -12.03 -6.32
N LYS A 73 2.67 -11.16 -6.64
CA LYS A 73 3.72 -11.49 -7.61
C LYS A 73 4.57 -12.69 -7.17
N ASN A 74 4.84 -12.83 -5.88
CA ASN A 74 5.54 -13.99 -5.36
C ASN A 74 4.71 -15.28 -5.46
N VAL A 75 3.38 -15.19 -5.34
CA VAL A 75 2.48 -16.33 -5.52
C VAL A 75 2.41 -16.75 -6.99
N GLU A 76 2.23 -15.81 -7.92
CA GLU A 76 2.29 -16.06 -9.37
C GLU A 76 3.64 -16.71 -9.76
N PHE A 77 4.74 -16.20 -9.23
CA PHE A 77 6.07 -16.77 -9.44
C PHE A 77 6.18 -18.20 -8.90
N PHE A 78 5.63 -18.47 -7.71
CA PHE A 78 5.58 -19.82 -7.15
C PHE A 78 4.77 -20.80 -8.02
N PHE A 79 3.60 -20.38 -8.51
CA PHE A 79 2.80 -21.21 -9.43
C PHE A 79 3.52 -21.44 -10.76
N PHE A 80 4.18 -20.42 -11.31
CA PHE A 80 4.96 -20.54 -12.53
C PHE A 80 6.13 -21.53 -12.39
N PHE A 81 6.87 -21.48 -11.27
CA PHE A 81 7.94 -22.44 -10.98
C PHE A 81 7.44 -23.88 -10.83
N ASN A 82 6.32 -24.08 -10.13
CA ASN A 82 5.70 -25.40 -10.02
C ASN A 82 5.21 -25.92 -11.37
N PHE A 83 4.63 -25.05 -12.21
CA PHE A 83 4.17 -25.41 -13.56
C PHE A 83 5.34 -25.78 -14.49
N ILE A 84 6.43 -25.02 -14.50
CA ILE A 84 7.65 -25.37 -15.26
C ILE A 84 8.28 -26.67 -14.74
N SER A 85 8.29 -26.90 -13.43
CA SER A 85 8.79 -28.14 -12.84
C SER A 85 7.92 -29.35 -13.21
N TYR A 86 6.59 -29.19 -13.24
CA TYR A 86 5.62 -30.19 -13.69
C TYR A 86 5.82 -30.53 -15.18
N ILE A 87 5.91 -29.52 -16.05
CA ILE A 87 6.18 -29.69 -17.49
C ILE A 87 7.54 -30.37 -17.73
N SER A 88 8.56 -30.04 -16.92
CA SER A 88 9.89 -30.68 -17.01
C SER A 88 9.87 -32.15 -16.59
N TYR A 89 9.07 -32.52 -15.59
CA TYR A 89 8.84 -33.91 -15.18
C TYR A 89 8.17 -34.72 -16.31
N ASP A 90 7.18 -34.14 -16.98
CA ASP A 90 6.52 -34.79 -18.13
C ASP A 90 7.46 -34.94 -19.34
N TYR A 91 8.36 -33.99 -19.59
CA TYR A 91 9.34 -34.07 -20.68
C TYR A 91 10.39 -35.18 -20.47
N VAL A 92 10.86 -35.39 -19.23
CA VAL A 92 11.79 -36.49 -18.87
C VAL A 92 11.10 -37.85 -18.93
N SER A 93 9.83 -37.91 -18.54
CA SER A 93 9.01 -39.13 -18.65
C SER A 93 8.78 -39.50 -20.13
N PHE A 94 8.40 -38.55 -20.98
CA PHE A 94 8.15 -38.79 -22.41
C PHE A 94 9.42 -39.19 -23.20
N SER A 95 10.59 -38.66 -22.84
CA SER A 95 11.87 -39.07 -23.44
C SER A 95 12.24 -40.52 -23.08
N SER A 96 11.94 -40.96 -21.86
CA SER A 96 12.18 -42.33 -21.40
C SER A 96 11.23 -43.35 -22.06
N TYR A 97 9.95 -43.00 -22.26
CA TYR A 97 8.99 -43.85 -22.99
C TYR A 97 9.34 -44.01 -24.47
N LYS A 98 9.91 -42.98 -25.11
CA LYS A 98 10.33 -43.06 -26.52
C LYS A 98 11.59 -43.91 -26.73
N PHE A 99 12.42 -44.06 -25.69
CA PHE A 99 13.58 -44.96 -25.68
C PHE A 99 13.18 -46.43 -25.43
N TYR A 100 12.16 -46.69 -24.62
CA TYR A 100 11.71 -48.05 -24.28
C TYR A 100 10.87 -48.74 -25.38
N TYR A 101 10.33 -47.99 -26.35
CA TYR A 101 9.52 -48.51 -27.48
C TYR A 101 10.22 -48.44 -28.85
N ASN A 102 11.55 -48.21 -28.89
CA ASN A 102 12.37 -48.27 -30.12
C ASN A 102 13.58 -49.23 -29.98
N VAL A 103 13.46 -50.29 -29.18
CA VAL A 103 14.37 -51.45 -29.16
C VAL A 103 13.56 -52.72 -29.35
#